data_AF-A0A2N0HHD9-F1
#
_entry.id   AF-A0A2N0HHD9-F1
#
_cell.length_a   1.000
_cell.length_b   1.000
_cell.length_c   1.000
_cell.angle_alpha   90.00
_cell.angle_beta   90.00
_cell.angle_gamma   90.00
#
_symmetry.space_group_name_H-M   'P 1'
#
loop_
_entity.id
_entity.type
_entity.pdbx_description
1 polymer ?
#
loop_
_entity_poly.entity_id
_entity_poly.type
_entity_poly.pdbx_seq_one_letter_code
_entity_poly.pdbx_strand_id
1 'polypeptide(L)'
;MMERHVFIKLRVANKDDFSTELGQKKIGTIYFEQSVKGAIQMTVKYFTEKTNLDTFRELYTHSQIFVPVGLFDEMKVEVIEEKQNEPQQQLQL
;
A
#
# COMPACT_ATOMS: atom_id res chain seq x y z
N MET A 1 -20.95 1.99 27.26
CA MET A 1 -20.26 1.10 26.30
C MET A 1 -18.90 1.72 25.98
N MET A 2 -17.82 0.95 25.95
CA MET A 2 -16.53 1.47 25.49
C MET A 2 -16.57 1.60 23.97
N GLU A 3 -16.41 2.81 23.45
CA GLU A 3 -16.26 3.04 22.03
C GLU A 3 -14.89 2.53 21.58
N ARG A 4 -14.88 1.75 20.51
CA ARG A 4 -13.65 1.29 19.85
C ARG A 4 -13.47 2.12 18.59
N HIS A 5 -12.42 2.91 18.55
CA HIS A 5 -12.05 3.68 17.36
C HIS A 5 -10.92 2.96 16.63
N VAL A 6 -11.01 2.93 15.30
CA VAL A 6 -9.97 2.42 14.42
C VAL A 6 -9.42 3.59 13.61
N PHE A 7 -8.11 3.78 13.65
CA PHE A 7 -7.41 4.79 12.87
C PHE A 7 -6.71 4.13 11.69
N ILE A 8 -6.92 4.66 10.49
CA ILE A 8 -6.25 4.19 9.27
C ILE A 8 -5.41 5.34 8.72
N LYS A 9 -4.13 5.06 8.46
CA LYS A 9 -3.26 6.01 7.75
C LYS A 9 -3.46 5.83 6.26
N LEU A 10 -3.70 6.93 5.56
CA LEU A 10 -3.86 6.97 4.11
C LEU A 10 -2.68 7.70 3.47
N ARG A 11 -2.31 7.30 2.26
CA ARG A 11 -1.37 8.02 1.39
C ARG A 11 -1.96 8.21 0.00
N VAL A 12 -1.47 9.20 -0.74
CA VAL A 12 -1.77 9.31 -2.17
C VAL A 12 -1.29 8.02 -2.86
N ALA A 13 -2.15 7.49 -3.71
CA ALA A 13 -1.87 6.25 -4.41
C ALA A 13 -0.81 6.46 -5.50
N ASN A 14 -0.07 5.41 -5.77
CA ASN A 14 0.91 5.33 -6.84
C ASN A 14 0.56 4.17 -7.79
N LYS A 15 1.39 3.97 -8.82
CA LYS A 15 1.13 2.99 -9.87
C LYS A 15 1.12 1.55 -9.33
N ASP A 16 1.98 1.28 -8.36
CA ASP A 16 2.24 -0.05 -7.82
C ASP A 16 1.10 -0.54 -6.92
N ASP A 17 0.21 0.36 -6.51
CA ASP A 17 -1.02 0.04 -5.78
C ASP A 17 -2.07 -0.66 -6.66
N PHE A 18 -2.09 -0.33 -7.95
CA PHE A 18 -3.13 -0.79 -8.89
C PHE A 18 -2.59 -1.65 -10.02
N SER A 19 -1.26 -1.76 -10.14
CA SER A 19 -0.63 -2.60 -11.13
C SER A 19 0.59 -3.33 -10.60
N THR A 20 0.84 -4.53 -11.10
CA THR A 20 2.08 -5.28 -10.88
C THR A 20 3.20 -4.71 -11.75
N GLU A 21 4.44 -5.11 -11.49
CA GLU A 21 5.60 -4.77 -12.33
C GLU A 21 5.43 -5.21 -13.79
N LEU A 22 4.67 -6.29 -14.01
CA LEU A 22 4.31 -6.81 -15.34
C LEU A 22 3.13 -6.06 -15.98
N GLY A 23 2.60 -5.02 -15.34
CA GLY A 23 1.49 -4.20 -15.82
C GLY A 23 0.10 -4.82 -15.66
N GLN A 24 -0.02 -5.93 -14.93
CA GLN A 24 -1.32 -6.54 -14.64
C GLN A 24 -2.04 -5.75 -13.55
N LYS A 25 -3.38 -5.65 -13.64
CA LYS A 25 -4.19 -4.92 -12.64
C LYS A 25 -4.22 -5.67 -11.31
N LYS A 26 -3.96 -4.98 -10.19
CA LYS A 26 -4.17 -5.50 -8.83
C LYS A 26 -5.64 -5.34 -8.43
N ILE A 27 -6.47 -6.28 -8.87
CA ILE A 27 -7.90 -6.30 -8.52
C ILE A 27 -8.07 -6.57 -7.02
N GLY A 28 -8.97 -5.85 -6.38
CA GLY A 28 -9.24 -5.92 -4.94
C GLY A 28 -8.54 -4.83 -4.12
N THR A 29 -7.64 -4.02 -4.71
CA THR A 29 -6.99 -2.90 -4.01
C THR A 29 -8.03 -1.96 -3.43
N ILE A 30 -7.96 -1.74 -2.11
CA ILE A 30 -8.80 -0.77 -1.41
C ILE A 30 -8.29 0.64 -1.69
N TYR A 31 -9.20 1.55 -2.04
CA TYR A 31 -8.90 2.96 -2.15
C TYR A 31 -10.06 3.84 -1.68
N PHE A 32 -9.74 5.10 -1.44
CA PHE A 32 -10.66 6.17 -1.09
C PHE A 32 -10.47 7.31 -2.09
N GLU A 33 -11.54 8.05 -2.35
CA GLU A 33 -11.50 9.19 -3.26
C GLU A 33 -11.63 10.50 -2.49
N GLN A 34 -11.02 11.55 -3.02
CA GLN A 34 -11.25 12.91 -2.57
C GLN A 34 -12.41 13.53 -3.36
N SER A 35 -13.32 14.18 -2.65
CA SER A 35 -14.37 14.99 -3.28
C SER A 35 -13.79 16.26 -3.90
N VAL A 36 -14.56 16.88 -4.80
CA VAL A 36 -14.22 18.19 -5.41
C VAL A 36 -14.02 19.32 -4.38
N LYS A 37 -14.50 19.15 -3.14
CA LYS A 37 -14.31 20.11 -2.03
C LYS A 37 -13.03 19.84 -1.22
N GLY A 38 -12.22 18.86 -1.63
CA GLY A 38 -10.98 18.47 -0.94
C GLY A 38 -11.16 17.51 0.25
N ALA A 39 -12.39 17.16 0.62
CA ALA A 39 -12.64 16.19 1.69
C ALA A 39 -12.49 14.75 1.17
N ILE A 40 -11.75 13.91 1.89
CA ILE A 40 -11.70 12.46 1.63
C ILE A 40 -13.08 11.86 1.92
N GLN A 41 -13.62 11.14 0.95
CA GLN A 41 -14.83 10.36 1.13
C GLN A 41 -14.47 9.08 1.89
N MET A 42 -15.01 8.91 3.09
CA MET A 42 -14.75 7.74 3.95
C MET A 42 -15.43 6.44 3.46
N THR A 43 -16.02 6.46 2.26
CA THR A 43 -16.56 5.28 1.60
C THR A 43 -15.43 4.47 1.00
N VAL A 44 -15.23 3.26 1.51
CA VAL A 44 -14.27 2.29 0.99
C VAL A 44 -14.67 1.87 -0.43
N LYS A 45 -13.76 2.01 -1.39
CA LYS A 45 -13.91 1.47 -2.74
C LYS A 45 -12.89 0.36 -2.99
N TYR A 46 -13.23 -0.52 -3.93
CA TYR A 46 -12.35 -1.60 -4.39
C TYR A 46 -12.05 -1.39 -5.87
N PHE A 47 -10.79 -1.54 -6.24
CA PHE A 47 -10.40 -1.56 -7.64
C PHE A 47 -10.84 -2.89 -8.25
N THR A 48 -11.73 -2.85 -9.23
CA THR A 48 -12.34 -4.05 -9.82
C THR A 48 -12.33 -3.96 -11.33
N GLU A 49 -12.66 -5.07 -12.00
CA GLU A 49 -12.82 -5.07 -13.46
C GLU A 49 -13.93 -4.12 -13.94
N LYS A 50 -14.90 -3.82 -13.07
CA LYS A 50 -16.02 -2.91 -13.33
C LYS A 50 -15.71 -1.45 -13.00
N THR A 51 -14.51 -1.15 -12.50
CA THR A 51 -14.11 0.23 -12.20
C THR A 51 -14.13 1.05 -13.49
N ASN A 52 -14.86 2.18 -13.47
CA ASN A 52 -14.83 3.15 -14.57
C ASN A 52 -13.42 3.76 -14.64
N LEU A 53 -12.65 3.33 -15.65
CA LEU A 53 -11.25 3.71 -15.76
C LEU A 53 -11.04 5.17 -16.16
N ASP A 54 -12.01 5.80 -16.82
CA ASP A 54 -11.88 7.20 -17.23
C ASP A 54 -11.95 8.11 -16.01
N THR A 55 -13.00 7.95 -15.19
CA THR A 55 -13.11 8.67 -13.90
C THR A 55 -11.96 8.31 -12.96
N PHE A 56 -11.57 7.04 -12.90
CA PHE A 56 -10.46 6.62 -12.05
C PHE A 56 -9.14 7.30 -12.46
N ARG A 57 -8.83 7.34 -13.76
CA ARG A 57 -7.61 8.00 -14.26
C ARG A 57 -7.62 9.49 -14.01
N GLU A 58 -8.77 10.15 -14.17
CA GLU A 58 -8.94 11.56 -13.87
C GLU A 58 -8.60 11.84 -12.39
N LEU A 59 -9.25 11.12 -11.47
CA LEU A 59 -8.99 11.26 -10.04
C LEU A 59 -7.53 10.93 -9.67
N TYR A 60 -6.97 9.87 -10.26
CA TYR A 60 -5.59 9.46 -10.04
C TYR A 60 -4.60 10.54 -10.49
N THR A 61 -4.81 11.13 -11.68
CA THR A 61 -3.95 12.19 -12.24
C THR A 61 -3.93 13.43 -11.36
N HIS A 62 -5.06 13.73 -10.70
CA HIS A 62 -5.18 14.85 -9.77
C HIS A 62 -4.79 14.51 -8.32
N SER A 63 -4.16 13.35 -8.08
CA SER A 63 -3.77 12.90 -6.72
C SER A 63 -4.95 12.77 -5.74
N GLN A 64 -6.14 12.44 -6.26
CA GLN A 64 -7.37 12.34 -5.48
C GLN A 64 -7.73 10.91 -5.08
N ILE A 65 -6.82 9.96 -5.29
CA ILE A 65 -6.98 8.56 -4.88
C ILE A 65 -6.01 8.28 -3.75
N PHE A 66 -6.54 7.72 -2.66
CA PHE A 66 -5.82 7.42 -1.45
C PHE A 66 -5.92 5.93 -1.13
N VAL A 67 -4.81 5.32 -0.71
CA VAL A 67 -4.76 3.92 -0.28
C VAL A 67 -4.29 3.83 1.17
N PRO A 68 -4.73 2.80 1.93
CA PRO A 68 -4.19 2.52 3.25
C PRO A 68 -2.70 2.20 3.21
N VAL A 69 -1.93 2.75 4.15
CA VAL A 69 -0.53 2.39 4.37
C VAL A 69 -0.45 1.07 5.14
N GLY A 70 0.40 0.12 4.72
CA GLY A 70 0.72 -1.08 5.50
C GLY A 70 -0.36 -2.17 5.55
N LEU A 71 -1.53 -1.97 4.95
CA LEU A 71 -2.63 -2.95 4.97
C LEU A 71 -2.46 -4.04 3.90
N PHE A 72 -1.79 -3.70 2.79
CA PHE A 72 -1.47 -4.62 1.69
C PHE A 72 -0.06 -4.39 1.13
N ASP A 73 0.82 -3.74 1.91
CA ASP A 73 2.23 -3.70 1.54
C ASP A 73 2.70 -5.17 1.50
N GLU A 74 3.03 -5.64 0.30
CA GLU A 74 3.56 -6.99 0.09
C GLU A 74 4.64 -7.22 1.13
N MET A 75 4.47 -8.25 1.97
CA MET A 75 5.42 -8.60 3.01
C MET A 75 6.79 -8.79 2.35
N LYS A 76 7.65 -7.78 2.43
CA LYS A 76 9.02 -7.86 1.93
C LYS A 76 9.76 -8.83 2.84
N VAL A 77 9.87 -10.08 2.42
CA VAL A 77 10.72 -11.06 3.07
C VAL A 77 12.16 -10.68 2.73
N GLU A 78 12.80 -9.93 3.62
CA GLU A 78 14.25 -9.75 3.57
C GLU A 78 14.91 -11.03 4.10
N VAL A 79 15.55 -11.78 3.22
CA VAL A 79 16.42 -12.89 3.61
C VAL A 79 17.71 -12.28 4.16
N ILE A 80 17.84 -12.25 5.48
CA ILE A 80 19.09 -11.86 6.14
C ILE A 80 19.99 -13.09 6.16
N GLU A 81 21.05 -13.07 5.33
CA GLU A 81 22.11 -14.09 5.44
C GLU A 81 22.89 -13.84 6.73
N GLU A 82 22.77 -14.74 7.70
CA GLU A 82 23.62 -14.75 8.89
C GLU A 82 25.07 -15.01 8.45
N LYS A 83 25.94 -14.02 8.61
CA LYS A 83 27.38 -14.26 8.54
C LYS A 83 27.76 -15.18 9.70
N GLN A 84 28.17 -16.40 9.38
CA GLN A 84 28.80 -17.30 10.34
C GLN A 84 30.04 -16.60 10.92
N ASN A 85 29.99 -16.27 12.21
CA ASN A 85 31.17 -15.87 12.96
C ASN A 85 32.05 -17.11 13.14
N GLU A 86 33.17 -17.16 12.42
CA GLU A 86 34.22 -18.14 12.69
C GLU A 86 34.84 -17.86 14.08
N PRO A 87 35.09 -18.89 14.91
CA PRO A 87 35.68 -18.71 16.23
C PRO A 87 37.14 -18.27 16.09
N GLN A 88 37.46 -17.09 16.65
CA GLN A 88 38.83 -16.60 16.78
C GLN A 88 39.65 -17.58 17.64
N GLN A 89 40.65 -18.21 17.03
CA GLN A 89 41.64 -19.03 17.74
C GLN A 89 42.45 -18.12 18.68
N GLN A 90 42.44 -18.45 19.97
CA GLN A 90 43.34 -17.89 20.97
C GLN A 90 44.78 -18.26 20.60
N LEU A 91 45.62 -17.29 20.25
CA LEU A 91 47.07 -17.45 20.35
C LEU A 91 47.51 -17.06 21.76
N GLN A 92 47.84 -18.08 22.56
CA GLN A 92 48.69 -17.93 23.74
C GLN A 92 50.15 -17.82 23.27
N LEU A 93 50.84 -16.76 23.70
CA LEU A 93 52.29 -16.71 23.90
C LEU A 93 52.56 -15.98 25.21
#